data_AF-A0A5R8K842-F1
#
_entry.id   AF-A0A5R8K842-F1
#
_cell.length_a   1.000
_cell.length_b   1.000
_cell.length_c   1.000
_cell.angle_alpha   90.00
_cell.angle_beta   90.00
_cell.angle_gamma   90.00
#
_symmetry.space_group_name_H-M   'P 1'
#
loop_
_entity.id
_entity.type
_entity.pdbx_description
1 polymer ?
#
loop_
_entity_poly.entity_id
_entity_poly.type
_entity_poly.pdbx_seq_one_letter_code
_entity_poly.pdbx_strand_id
1 'polypeptide(L)'
;MTFESWMARALFDPSKGYYTANVGTVGRRGHFSTSATASTLLAQGIARWIKSQIQKPAPAIIEVGGGDGSLMHDLRRTLGWWQSRRYQWHMVEVSPVLQLKQREKLGTSVTWHQQLHSALDECNGNALIYHNELVDAFPVRLLQWSAVDSQWQEIHLQQEQPTWKETLLPFPPSDIPFTPLSVTPPAQPRQRIELHESYHQWLHSWAPHWKNGAMLTIDYGDLFPAIYHRRPTGTLRAYLHHQTLTGPELYLNMGRQDITSDVNFSDLIAWGNSLGWQAEPLLTQREFLLPVASKKPSAADAFLLEEFGAGTAFKVLVQKAGPSSF
;
A
#
# COMPACT_ATOMS: atom_id res chain seq x y z
N MET A 1 -11.01 21.97 5.52
CA MET A 1 -9.80 21.37 4.88
C MET A 1 -10.24 20.11 4.17
N THR A 2 -9.54 19.67 3.11
CA THR A 2 -9.87 18.38 2.48
C THR A 2 -9.70 17.25 3.47
N PHE A 3 -10.46 16.15 3.30
CA PHE A 3 -10.23 14.94 4.09
C PHE A 3 -8.79 14.43 3.92
N GLU A 4 -8.24 14.49 2.71
CA GLU A 4 -6.83 14.11 2.41
C GLU A 4 -5.83 14.88 3.29
N SER A 5 -5.97 16.22 3.37
CA SER A 5 -5.11 17.05 4.22
C SER A 5 -5.24 16.71 5.71
N TRP A 6 -6.44 16.36 6.15
CA TRP A 6 -6.69 15.94 7.52
C TRP A 6 -6.07 14.57 7.81
N MET A 7 -6.24 13.60 6.92
CA MET A 7 -5.66 12.25 7.02
C MET A 7 -4.13 12.32 7.01
N ALA A 8 -3.54 13.14 6.14
CA ALA A 8 -2.10 13.38 6.10
C ALA A 8 -1.56 13.89 7.45
N ARG A 9 -2.25 14.84 8.08
CA ARG A 9 -1.90 15.33 9.43
C ARG A 9 -2.11 14.26 10.50
N ALA A 10 -3.21 13.50 10.43
CA ALA A 10 -3.51 12.45 11.38
C ALA A 10 -2.44 11.34 11.37
N LEU A 11 -1.90 11.02 10.21
CA LEU A 11 -0.94 9.91 10.04
C LEU A 11 0.52 10.36 10.13
N PHE A 12 0.87 11.50 9.54
CA PHE A 12 2.27 11.86 9.25
C PHE A 12 2.72 13.21 9.83
N ASP A 13 1.90 13.90 10.64
CA ASP A 13 2.35 15.13 11.30
C ASP A 13 3.65 14.85 12.11
N PRO A 14 4.72 15.66 11.93
CA PRO A 14 6.02 15.40 12.56
C PRO A 14 6.01 15.32 14.08
N SER A 15 4.99 15.89 14.73
CA SER A 15 4.86 15.94 16.19
C SER A 15 3.77 15.03 16.74
N LYS A 16 2.68 14.83 15.99
CA LYS A 16 1.43 14.22 16.47
C LYS A 16 0.86 13.15 15.54
N GLY A 17 1.46 12.91 14.38
CA GLY A 17 1.00 11.92 13.42
C GLY A 17 1.13 10.51 13.98
N TYR A 18 0.19 9.62 13.66
CA TYR A 18 0.18 8.25 14.14
C TYR A 18 1.51 7.53 13.87
N TYR A 19 2.02 7.57 12.64
CA TYR A 19 3.26 6.90 12.25
C TYR A 19 4.51 7.63 12.75
N THR A 20 4.41 8.87 13.24
CA THR A 20 5.55 9.62 13.80
C THR A 20 5.63 9.52 15.32
N ALA A 21 4.50 9.68 16.02
CA ALA A 21 4.43 9.67 17.47
C ALA A 21 4.44 8.24 18.05
N ASN A 22 3.92 7.25 17.33
CA ASN A 22 3.77 5.88 17.82
C ASN A 22 4.73 4.88 17.18
N VAL A 23 5.91 5.31 16.69
CA VAL A 23 6.89 4.43 16.02
C VAL A 23 7.33 3.24 16.90
N GLY A 24 7.23 3.36 18.22
CA GLY A 24 7.45 2.27 19.17
C GLY A 24 6.48 1.09 19.01
N THR A 25 5.25 1.32 18.53
CA THR A 25 4.18 0.32 18.37
C THR A 25 3.90 -0.10 16.92
N VAL A 26 4.39 0.65 15.94
CA VAL A 26 4.34 0.28 14.51
C VAL A 26 5.09 -1.05 14.34
N GLY A 27 4.37 -2.06 13.84
CA GLY A 27 4.86 -3.45 13.71
C GLY A 27 4.61 -4.38 14.92
N ARG A 28 4.19 -3.87 16.09
CA ARG A 28 3.89 -4.70 17.29
C ARG A 28 2.40 -4.87 17.59
N ARG A 29 1.52 -4.06 17.03
CA ARG A 29 0.09 -4.00 17.42
C ARG A 29 -0.91 -3.76 16.28
N GLY A 30 -0.56 -4.07 15.03
CA GLY A 30 -1.61 -4.40 14.06
C GLY A 30 -2.22 -5.72 14.51
N HIS A 31 -3.53 -5.82 14.72
CA HIS A 31 -4.12 -7.10 15.16
C HIS A 31 -4.13 -8.17 14.07
N PHE A 32 -3.85 -7.75 12.84
CA PHE A 32 -3.44 -8.60 11.72
C PHE A 32 -1.94 -8.90 11.71
N SER A 33 -1.12 -8.03 12.30
CA SER A 33 0.34 -8.14 12.36
C SER A 33 0.81 -9.26 13.30
N THR A 34 0.18 -9.58 14.42
CA THR A 34 0.71 -10.66 15.30
C THR A 34 0.68 -12.06 14.67
N SER A 35 -0.32 -12.39 13.85
CA SER A 35 -0.35 -13.66 13.10
C SER A 35 0.48 -13.57 11.81
N ALA A 36 0.41 -12.46 11.07
CA ALA A 36 1.17 -12.28 9.83
C ALA A 36 2.69 -12.22 10.06
N THR A 37 3.16 -11.54 11.11
CA THR A 37 4.58 -11.47 11.50
C THR A 37 5.14 -12.80 12.02
N ALA A 38 4.29 -13.74 12.41
CA ALA A 38 4.72 -15.08 12.82
C ALA A 38 4.95 -16.02 11.62
N SER A 39 4.45 -15.65 10.43
CA SER A 39 4.58 -16.43 9.21
C SER A 39 5.74 -15.92 8.35
N THR A 40 6.55 -16.86 7.85
CA THR A 40 7.56 -16.55 6.80
C THR A 40 7.02 -16.77 5.39
N LEU A 41 5.73 -17.11 5.26
CA LEU A 41 5.13 -17.50 3.99
C LEU A 41 5.16 -16.36 2.97
N LEU A 42 4.91 -15.12 3.42
CA LEU A 42 5.00 -13.94 2.56
C LEU A 42 6.43 -13.77 2.00
N ALA A 43 7.44 -13.87 2.86
CA ALA A 43 8.84 -13.83 2.45
C ALA A 43 9.20 -14.95 1.46
N GLN A 44 8.61 -16.14 1.59
CA GLN A 44 8.77 -17.25 0.63
C GLN A 44 8.12 -16.94 -0.72
N GLY A 45 6.93 -16.35 -0.73
CA GLY A 45 6.25 -15.91 -1.96
C GLY A 45 7.08 -14.87 -2.71
N ILE A 46 7.56 -13.84 -1.99
CA ILE A 46 8.41 -12.79 -2.55
C ILE A 46 9.75 -13.37 -3.02
N ALA A 47 10.38 -14.29 -2.27
CA ALA A 47 11.61 -14.96 -2.69
C ALA A 47 11.42 -15.73 -4.00
N ARG A 48 10.30 -16.44 -4.15
CA ARG A 48 9.93 -17.12 -5.40
C ARG A 48 9.73 -16.12 -6.54
N TRP A 49 9.04 -15.02 -6.29
CA TRP A 49 8.85 -13.97 -7.28
C TRP A 49 10.19 -13.37 -7.73
N ILE A 50 11.08 -12.98 -6.82
CA ILE A 50 12.44 -12.47 -7.14
C ILE A 50 13.21 -13.47 -8.02
N LYS A 51 13.16 -14.77 -7.67
CA LYS A 51 13.80 -15.83 -8.46
C LYS A 51 13.20 -16.00 -9.86
N SER A 52 11.95 -15.60 -10.08
CA SER A 52 11.31 -15.64 -11.41
C SER A 52 11.68 -14.43 -12.28
N GLN A 53 12.11 -13.32 -11.68
CA GLN A 53 12.52 -12.10 -12.38
C GLN A 53 14.02 -12.13 -12.75
N ILE A 54 14.52 -13.25 -13.28
CA ILE A 54 15.95 -13.41 -13.59
C ILE A 54 16.36 -12.43 -14.70
N GLN A 55 17.24 -11.49 -14.36
CA GLN A 55 17.79 -10.52 -15.30
C GLN A 55 19.31 -10.41 -15.15
N LYS A 56 19.99 -9.97 -16.22
CA LYS A 56 21.44 -9.71 -16.25
C LYS A 56 21.67 -8.27 -16.75
N PRO A 57 22.37 -7.40 -16.00
CA PRO A 57 22.87 -7.62 -14.63
C PRO A 57 21.72 -7.85 -13.62
N ALA A 58 22.05 -8.44 -12.47
CA ALA A 58 21.06 -8.67 -11.43
C ALA A 58 20.48 -7.31 -10.97
N PRO A 59 19.16 -7.15 -10.90
CA PRO A 59 18.53 -5.92 -10.43
C PRO A 59 18.77 -5.72 -8.95
N ALA A 60 18.81 -4.47 -8.49
CA ALA A 60 18.72 -4.16 -7.08
C ALA A 60 17.36 -4.63 -6.51
N ILE A 61 17.30 -4.92 -5.21
CA ILE A 61 16.05 -5.24 -4.51
C ILE A 61 15.73 -4.09 -3.57
N ILE A 62 14.58 -3.47 -3.76
CA ILE A 62 14.14 -2.30 -3.01
C ILE A 62 12.85 -2.63 -2.24
N GLU A 63 12.89 -2.55 -0.91
CA GLU A 63 11.68 -2.56 -0.08
C GLU A 63 11.26 -1.13 0.27
N VAL A 64 10.01 -0.77 0.03
CA VAL A 64 9.46 0.54 0.37
C VAL A 64 8.51 0.39 1.57
N GLY A 65 8.74 1.17 2.63
CA GLY A 65 7.89 1.17 3.82
C GLY A 65 7.95 -0.13 4.64
N GLY A 66 9.11 -0.79 4.71
CA GLY A 66 9.28 -2.12 5.32
C GLY A 66 9.13 -2.20 6.86
N GLY A 67 8.48 -1.23 7.50
CA GLY A 67 8.17 -1.23 8.92
C GLY A 67 9.41 -1.43 9.80
N ASP A 68 9.46 -2.50 10.56
CA ASP A 68 10.59 -2.82 11.45
C ASP A 68 11.70 -3.66 10.77
N GLY A 69 11.62 -3.84 9.44
CA GLY A 69 12.56 -4.60 8.61
C GLY A 69 12.43 -6.12 8.69
N SER A 70 11.39 -6.66 9.34
CA SER A 70 11.20 -8.11 9.46
C SER A 70 11.04 -8.81 8.11
N LEU A 71 10.29 -8.21 7.18
CA LEU A 71 10.02 -8.84 5.88
C LEU A 71 11.31 -8.98 5.06
N MET A 72 12.13 -7.94 4.94
CA MET A 72 13.46 -8.05 4.30
C MET A 72 14.34 -9.10 4.98
N HIS A 73 14.34 -9.12 6.32
CA HIS A 73 15.16 -10.06 7.09
C HIS A 73 14.81 -11.51 6.71
N ASP A 74 13.51 -11.85 6.76
CA ASP A 74 13.02 -13.19 6.45
C ASP A 74 13.18 -13.52 4.97
N LEU A 75 13.01 -12.54 4.08
CA LEU A 75 13.24 -12.69 2.65
C LEU A 75 14.70 -13.08 2.35
N ARG A 76 15.67 -12.34 2.92
CA ARG A 76 17.10 -12.61 2.74
C ARG A 76 17.49 -13.98 3.29
N ARG A 77 16.92 -14.35 4.44
CA ARG A 77 17.11 -15.70 5.03
C ARG A 77 16.53 -16.79 4.12
N THR A 78 15.36 -16.56 3.54
CA THR A 78 14.66 -17.50 2.65
C THR A 78 15.38 -17.68 1.31
N LEU A 79 15.96 -16.63 0.75
CA LEU A 79 16.81 -16.72 -0.44
C LEU A 79 18.09 -17.51 -0.16
N GLY A 80 18.58 -17.48 1.08
CA GLY A 80 19.84 -18.07 1.48
C GLY A 80 21.03 -17.16 1.16
N TRP A 81 22.13 -17.41 1.85
CA TRP A 81 23.32 -16.55 1.86
C TRP A 81 23.91 -16.31 0.47
N TRP A 82 24.09 -17.37 -0.33
CA TRP A 82 24.69 -17.29 -1.66
C TRP A 82 23.85 -16.47 -2.63
N GLN A 83 22.53 -16.68 -2.62
CA GLN A 83 21.61 -15.97 -3.51
C GLN A 83 21.45 -14.52 -3.07
N SER A 84 21.32 -14.25 -1.77
CA SER A 84 21.16 -12.89 -1.24
C SER A 84 22.35 -11.98 -1.57
N ARG A 85 23.59 -12.51 -1.59
CA ARG A 85 24.80 -11.74 -1.95
C ARG A 85 24.89 -11.35 -3.43
N ARG A 86 24.03 -11.88 -4.29
CA ARG A 86 23.99 -11.51 -5.72
C ARG A 86 23.27 -10.19 -5.97
N TYR A 87 22.55 -9.68 -4.98
CA TYR A 87 21.69 -8.51 -5.09
C TYR A 87 22.22 -7.37 -4.22
N GLN A 88 22.05 -6.14 -4.69
CA GLN A 88 22.12 -4.94 -3.86
C GLN A 88 20.77 -4.77 -3.18
N TRP A 89 20.78 -4.46 -1.88
CA TRP A 89 19.57 -4.37 -1.06
C TRP A 89 19.37 -2.93 -0.62
N HIS A 90 18.21 -2.37 -0.89
CA HIS A 90 17.86 -1.00 -0.54
C HIS A 90 16.55 -0.99 0.25
N MET A 91 16.48 -0.09 1.23
CA MET A 91 15.26 0.24 1.96
C MET A 91 14.90 1.70 1.73
N VAL A 92 13.62 1.97 1.46
CA VAL A 92 13.06 3.32 1.40
C VAL A 92 12.15 3.51 2.59
N GLU A 93 12.54 4.39 3.52
CA GLU A 93 11.84 4.64 4.77
C GLU A 93 11.93 6.13 5.14
N VAL A 94 10.79 6.77 5.39
CA VAL A 94 10.74 8.19 5.76
C VAL A 94 10.95 8.41 7.26
N SER A 95 10.62 7.43 8.10
CA SER A 95 10.72 7.53 9.56
C SER A 95 12.14 7.28 10.06
N PRO A 96 12.82 8.28 10.65
CA PRO A 96 14.18 8.10 11.19
C PRO A 96 14.24 7.02 12.29
N VAL A 97 13.17 6.88 13.08
CA VAL A 97 13.11 5.89 14.16
C VAL A 97 12.98 4.47 13.60
N LEU A 98 12.20 4.26 12.52
CA LEU A 98 12.15 2.95 11.86
C LEU A 98 13.46 2.63 11.16
N GLN A 99 14.11 3.62 10.51
CA GLN A 99 15.44 3.41 9.92
C GLN A 99 16.46 2.90 10.95
N LEU A 100 16.46 3.42 12.18
CA LEU A 100 17.34 2.94 13.24
C LEU A 100 17.05 1.46 13.58
N LYS A 101 15.78 1.10 13.80
CA LYS A 101 15.36 -0.30 14.06
C LYS A 101 15.73 -1.24 12.92
N GLN A 102 15.51 -0.81 11.67
CA GLN A 102 15.85 -1.57 10.48
C GLN A 102 17.38 -1.77 10.38
N ARG A 103 18.19 -0.74 10.66
CA ARG A 103 19.66 -0.84 10.65
C ARG A 103 20.19 -1.82 11.68
N GLU A 104 19.63 -1.81 12.89
CA GLU A 104 19.96 -2.78 13.94
C GLU A 104 19.64 -4.21 13.50
N LYS A 105 18.50 -4.43 12.82
CA LYS A 105 18.04 -5.76 12.38
C LYS A 105 18.72 -6.29 11.12
N LEU A 106 19.00 -5.42 10.14
CA LEU A 106 19.45 -5.80 8.80
C LEU A 106 20.96 -5.66 8.58
N GLY A 107 21.64 -4.92 9.46
CA GLY A 107 23.08 -4.70 9.43
C GLY A 107 23.53 -3.83 8.24
N THR A 108 24.83 -3.84 7.95
CA THR A 108 25.48 -2.94 6.98
C THR A 108 25.34 -3.36 5.51
N SER A 109 24.70 -4.49 5.25
CA SER A 109 24.52 -5.05 3.90
C SER A 109 23.33 -4.48 3.12
N VAL A 110 22.65 -3.47 3.68
CA VAL A 110 21.50 -2.80 3.10
C VAL A 110 21.81 -1.30 3.06
N THR A 111 21.36 -0.59 2.03
CA THR A 111 21.45 0.86 1.93
C THR A 111 20.08 1.49 2.18
N TRP A 112 20.03 2.58 2.95
CA TRP A 112 18.77 3.27 3.30
C TRP A 112 18.61 4.59 2.56
N HIS A 113 17.38 4.84 2.13
CA HIS A 113 16.95 6.00 1.37
C HIS A 113 15.70 6.61 1.98
N GLN A 114 15.52 7.92 1.86
CA GLN A 114 14.27 8.58 2.25
C GLN A 114 13.26 8.63 1.10
N GLN A 115 13.74 8.59 -0.14
CA GLN A 115 12.92 8.73 -1.34
C GLN A 115 13.27 7.62 -2.33
N LEU A 116 12.25 7.10 -3.03
CA LEU A 116 12.43 5.97 -3.94
C LEU A 116 13.29 6.32 -5.16
N HIS A 117 13.17 7.55 -5.70
CA HIS A 117 14.03 7.99 -6.80
C HIS A 117 15.52 7.93 -6.44
N SER A 118 15.90 8.21 -5.19
CA SER A 118 17.29 8.14 -4.74
C SER A 118 17.85 6.71 -4.73
N ALA A 119 17.02 5.74 -4.31
CA ALA A 119 17.38 4.32 -4.38
C ALA A 119 17.47 3.83 -5.83
N LEU A 120 16.57 4.31 -6.70
CA LEU A 120 16.58 4.00 -8.12
C LEU A 120 17.81 4.58 -8.82
N ASP A 121 18.20 5.81 -8.53
CA ASP A 121 19.39 6.45 -9.09
C ASP A 121 20.66 5.69 -8.72
N GLU A 122 20.79 5.22 -7.48
CA GLU A 122 21.93 4.42 -7.03
C GLU A 122 22.09 3.11 -7.82
N CYS A 123 20.98 2.52 -8.27
CA CYS A 123 20.97 1.28 -9.06
C CYS A 123 20.74 1.50 -10.56
N ASN A 124 20.88 2.74 -11.06
CA ASN A 124 20.66 3.13 -12.46
C ASN A 124 19.27 2.71 -13.00
N GLY A 125 18.27 2.71 -12.11
CA GLY A 125 16.88 2.36 -12.42
C GLY A 125 16.65 0.87 -12.71
N ASN A 126 17.62 -0.02 -12.47
CA ASN A 126 17.46 -1.46 -12.64
C ASN A 126 17.12 -2.13 -11.31
N ALA A 127 15.84 -2.25 -11.00
CA ALA A 127 15.37 -2.64 -9.68
C ALA A 127 14.12 -3.52 -9.70
N LEU A 128 14.09 -4.50 -8.80
CA LEU A 128 12.86 -5.11 -8.31
C LEU A 128 12.40 -4.35 -7.07
N ILE A 129 11.20 -3.81 -7.12
CA ILE A 129 10.60 -3.03 -6.04
C ILE A 129 9.53 -3.89 -5.40
N TYR A 130 9.43 -3.93 -4.08
CA TYR A 130 8.27 -4.50 -3.41
C TYR A 130 7.85 -3.67 -2.21
N HIS A 131 6.55 -3.73 -1.91
CA HIS A 131 5.97 -3.16 -0.71
C HIS A 131 4.73 -3.94 -0.29
N ASN A 132 4.48 -3.96 1.02
CA ASN A 132 3.34 -4.63 1.63
C ASN A 132 2.62 -3.61 2.53
N GLU A 133 1.31 -3.43 2.35
CA GLU A 133 0.49 -2.49 3.14
C GLU A 133 1.13 -1.09 3.15
N LEU A 134 1.35 -0.56 1.95
CA LEU A 134 1.93 0.76 1.77
C LEU A 134 0.91 1.74 1.22
N VAL A 135 0.11 1.30 0.26
CA VAL A 135 -0.76 2.18 -0.54
C VAL A 135 -2.01 2.54 0.27
N ASP A 136 -2.51 1.61 1.08
CA ASP A 136 -3.69 1.81 1.93
C ASP A 136 -3.53 2.94 2.97
N ALA A 137 -2.28 3.23 3.36
CA ALA A 137 -1.91 4.28 4.29
C ALA A 137 -1.71 5.65 3.63
N PHE A 138 -1.74 5.76 2.30
CA PHE A 138 -1.64 7.05 1.62
C PHE A 138 -2.91 7.88 1.87
N PRO A 139 -2.79 9.20 2.14
CA PRO A 139 -3.95 10.06 2.29
C PRO A 139 -4.83 10.05 1.03
N VAL A 140 -6.12 9.79 1.20
CA VAL A 140 -7.08 9.77 0.08
C VAL A 140 -7.97 11.00 0.09
N ARG A 141 -8.50 11.38 -1.07
CA ARG A 141 -9.64 12.28 -1.17
C ARG A 141 -10.91 11.46 -1.07
N LEU A 142 -11.87 11.91 -0.27
CA LEU A 142 -13.10 11.19 -0.03
C LEU A 142 -14.24 11.89 -0.78
N LEU A 143 -14.85 11.18 -1.73
CA LEU A 143 -15.98 11.70 -2.51
C LEU A 143 -17.28 11.00 -2.12
N GLN A 144 -18.39 11.72 -2.25
CA GLN A 144 -19.75 11.20 -2.11
C GLN A 144 -20.59 11.61 -3.32
N TRP A 145 -21.32 10.66 -3.90
CA TRP A 145 -22.24 10.95 -4.99
C TRP A 145 -23.46 11.73 -4.49
N SER A 146 -23.88 12.75 -5.24
CA SER A 146 -25.17 13.42 -5.08
C SER A 146 -26.06 13.06 -6.26
N ALA A 147 -27.07 12.21 -6.02
CA ALA A 147 -28.08 11.92 -7.04
C ALA A 147 -28.95 13.15 -7.40
N VAL A 148 -29.10 14.10 -6.47
CA VAL A 148 -29.86 15.34 -6.69
C VAL A 148 -29.14 16.24 -7.68
N ASP A 149 -27.84 16.44 -7.46
CA ASP A 149 -27.02 17.33 -8.29
C ASP A 149 -26.40 16.59 -9.48
N SER A 150 -26.56 15.27 -9.55
CA SER A 150 -25.94 14.38 -10.55
C SER A 150 -24.43 14.56 -10.70
N GLN A 151 -23.74 14.75 -9.57
CA GLN A 151 -22.30 14.97 -9.53
C GLN A 151 -21.68 14.40 -8.25
N TRP A 152 -20.37 14.22 -8.29
CA TRP A 152 -19.58 13.96 -7.08
C TRP A 152 -19.44 15.22 -6.24
N GLN A 153 -19.37 15.03 -4.92
CA GLN A 153 -19.05 16.05 -3.94
C GLN A 153 -17.87 15.58 -3.10
N GLU A 154 -16.88 16.43 -2.89
CA GLU A 154 -15.75 16.14 -2.02
C GLU A 154 -16.11 16.41 -0.56
N ILE A 155 -15.71 15.48 0.31
CA ILE A 155 -15.83 15.62 1.76
C ILE A 155 -14.66 16.45 2.29
N HIS A 156 -15.02 17.57 2.89
CA HIS A 156 -14.15 18.46 3.63
C HIS A 156 -14.46 18.39 5.12
N LEU A 157 -13.45 18.54 5.96
CA LEU A 157 -13.60 18.58 7.40
C LEU A 157 -13.49 20.01 7.92
N GLN A 158 -14.48 20.39 8.73
CA GLN A 158 -14.50 21.61 9.53
C GLN A 158 -14.32 21.25 10.99
N GLN A 159 -13.44 21.98 11.69
CA GLN A 159 -13.17 21.72 13.11
C GLN A 159 -14.35 22.18 13.97
N GLU A 160 -14.91 21.28 14.78
CA GLU A 160 -15.96 21.55 15.76
C GLU A 160 -15.57 20.87 17.07
N GLN A 161 -14.98 21.58 18.04
CA GLN A 161 -14.47 20.96 19.26
C GLN A 161 -15.55 20.13 19.98
N PRO A 162 -15.28 18.87 20.38
CA PRO A 162 -13.98 18.17 20.37
C PRO A 162 -13.67 17.34 19.10
N THR A 163 -14.47 17.44 18.04
CA THR A 163 -14.42 16.60 16.83
C THR A 163 -14.27 17.41 15.52
N TRP A 164 -14.56 16.76 14.40
CA TRP A 164 -14.66 17.33 13.06
C TRP A 164 -16.03 17.02 12.47
N LYS A 165 -16.54 17.95 11.67
CA LYS A 165 -17.78 17.80 10.92
C LYS A 165 -17.49 17.75 9.43
N GLU A 166 -18.13 16.80 8.75
CA GLU A 166 -18.11 16.70 7.30
C GLU A 166 -18.92 17.83 6.66
N THR A 167 -18.36 18.43 5.62
CA THR A 167 -18.99 19.40 4.72
C THR A 167 -18.78 18.91 3.30
N LEU A 168 -19.79 19.03 2.44
CA LEU A 168 -19.77 18.55 1.07
C LEU A 168 -19.61 19.74 0.14
N LEU A 169 -18.57 19.72 -0.70
CA LEU A 169 -18.34 20.73 -1.74
C LEU A 169 -18.44 20.06 -3.11
N PRO A 170 -19.04 20.71 -4.13
CA PRO A 170 -19.09 20.16 -5.48
C PRO A 170 -17.71 19.76 -6.00
N PHE A 171 -17.62 18.58 -6.64
CA PHE A 171 -16.41 18.06 -7.25
C PHE A 171 -16.69 17.70 -8.72
N PRO A 172 -16.40 18.61 -9.66
CA PRO A 172 -16.77 18.41 -11.06
C PRO A 172 -15.98 17.27 -11.69
N PRO A 173 -16.54 16.54 -12.68
CA PRO A 173 -15.87 15.40 -13.31
C PRO A 173 -14.50 15.71 -13.95
N SER A 174 -14.25 16.96 -14.35
CA SER A 174 -12.95 17.42 -14.86
C SER A 174 -11.80 17.22 -13.88
N ASP A 175 -12.12 17.11 -12.58
CA ASP A 175 -11.13 17.07 -11.51
C ASP A 175 -10.75 15.62 -11.14
N ILE A 176 -11.26 14.64 -11.88
CA ILE A 176 -10.93 13.20 -11.75
C ILE A 176 -10.15 12.71 -12.99
N PRO A 177 -9.06 13.38 -13.44
CA PRO A 177 -8.42 13.01 -14.72
C PRO A 177 -7.68 11.68 -14.66
N PHE A 178 -7.41 11.17 -13.46
CA PHE A 178 -6.55 10.01 -13.24
C PHE A 178 -7.32 8.74 -12.88
N THR A 179 -8.64 8.70 -12.84
CA THR A 179 -9.35 7.42 -12.60
C THR A 179 -10.56 7.23 -13.52
N PRO A 180 -10.77 6.00 -14.04
CA PRO A 180 -11.97 5.64 -14.81
C PRO A 180 -13.25 5.61 -13.95
N LEU A 181 -13.17 5.82 -12.63
CA LEU A 181 -14.31 5.90 -11.71
C LEU A 181 -15.33 6.99 -12.08
N SER A 182 -14.93 7.97 -12.91
CA SER A 182 -15.73 9.15 -13.26
C SER A 182 -16.77 8.94 -14.37
N VAL A 183 -16.79 7.78 -15.04
CA VAL A 183 -17.52 7.65 -16.32
C VAL A 183 -18.98 7.23 -16.15
N THR A 184 -19.36 6.59 -15.02
CA THR A 184 -20.75 6.15 -14.80
C THR A 184 -21.25 6.54 -13.40
N PRO A 185 -22.44 7.14 -13.25
CA PRO A 185 -23.07 7.34 -11.95
C PRO A 185 -23.14 6.03 -11.14
N PRO A 186 -22.79 6.04 -9.85
CA PRO A 186 -22.90 4.85 -9.03
C PRO A 186 -24.37 4.46 -8.83
N ALA A 187 -24.60 3.17 -8.58
CA ALA A 187 -25.96 2.65 -8.35
C ALA A 187 -26.63 3.21 -7.08
N GLN A 188 -25.84 3.68 -6.11
CA GLN A 188 -26.37 4.16 -4.83
C GLN A 188 -26.33 5.70 -4.74
N PRO A 189 -27.43 6.36 -4.30
CA PRO A 189 -27.56 7.82 -4.30
C PRO A 189 -26.53 8.60 -3.47
N ARG A 190 -25.85 7.92 -2.53
CA ARG A 190 -24.84 8.48 -1.61
C ARG A 190 -23.59 7.62 -1.53
N GLN A 191 -23.28 6.88 -2.60
CA GLN A 191 -22.06 6.08 -2.68
C GLN A 191 -20.85 6.96 -2.34
N ARG A 192 -19.97 6.47 -1.46
CA ARG A 192 -18.67 7.06 -1.21
C ARG A 192 -17.56 6.27 -1.87
N ILE A 193 -16.52 6.97 -2.30
CA ILE A 193 -15.31 6.40 -2.89
C ILE A 193 -14.08 7.15 -2.39
N GLU A 194 -12.94 6.47 -2.42
CA GLU A 194 -11.63 7.01 -2.07
C GLU A 194 -10.77 7.19 -3.32
N LEU A 195 -10.29 8.41 -3.57
CA LEU A 195 -9.33 8.69 -4.63
C LEU A 195 -7.91 8.74 -4.05
N HIS A 196 -7.03 7.88 -4.54
CA HIS A 196 -5.63 7.79 -4.08
C HIS A 196 -4.73 8.78 -4.84
N GLU A 197 -5.11 10.07 -4.87
CA GLU A 197 -4.40 11.12 -5.61
C GLU A 197 -2.97 11.33 -5.10
N SER A 198 -2.77 11.35 -3.78
CA SER A 198 -1.42 11.47 -3.20
C SER A 198 -0.48 10.33 -3.61
N TYR A 199 -0.99 9.10 -3.70
CA TYR A 199 -0.22 7.96 -4.19
C TYR A 199 0.07 8.07 -5.69
N HIS A 200 -0.90 8.50 -6.50
CA HIS A 200 -0.70 8.77 -7.92
C HIS A 200 0.42 9.81 -8.14
N GLN A 201 0.41 10.91 -7.38
CA GLN A 201 1.47 11.92 -7.42
C GLN A 201 2.83 11.34 -6.99
N TRP A 202 2.84 10.54 -5.91
CA TRP A 202 4.05 9.86 -5.44
C TRP A 202 4.61 8.92 -6.50
N LEU A 203 3.79 8.08 -7.12
CA LEU A 203 4.15 7.18 -8.23
C LEU A 203 4.85 7.94 -9.37
N HIS A 204 4.23 9.04 -9.82
CA HIS A 204 4.77 9.88 -10.88
C HIS A 204 6.09 10.58 -10.51
N SER A 205 6.32 10.84 -9.22
CA SER A 205 7.53 11.53 -8.76
C SER A 205 8.82 10.73 -8.97
N TRP A 206 8.74 9.39 -9.00
CA TRP A 206 9.90 8.51 -9.15
C TRP A 206 9.84 7.61 -10.38
N ALA A 207 8.68 7.47 -11.02
CA ALA A 207 8.51 6.65 -12.23
C ALA A 207 9.58 6.91 -13.31
N PRO A 208 10.00 8.16 -13.61
CA PRO A 208 11.06 8.41 -14.58
C PRO A 208 12.41 7.80 -14.23
N HIS A 209 12.68 7.52 -12.96
CA HIS A 209 13.95 6.95 -12.49
C HIS A 209 13.98 5.42 -12.59
N TRP A 210 12.82 4.78 -12.71
CA TRP A 210 12.73 3.33 -12.86
C TRP A 210 12.77 2.93 -14.34
N LYS A 211 13.84 2.27 -14.75
CA LYS A 211 14.14 1.98 -16.16
C LYS A 211 13.83 0.55 -16.54
N ASN A 212 14.09 -0.39 -15.64
CA ASN A 212 13.97 -1.80 -15.91
C ASN A 212 13.71 -2.59 -14.62
N GLY A 213 12.81 -3.55 -14.67
CA GLY A 213 12.53 -4.45 -13.55
C GLY A 213 11.04 -4.73 -13.35
N ALA A 214 10.69 -5.19 -12.16
CA ALA A 214 9.29 -5.44 -11.77
C ALA A 214 8.99 -4.89 -10.37
N MET A 215 7.78 -4.40 -10.17
CA MET A 215 7.26 -3.94 -8.89
C MET A 215 6.17 -4.90 -8.41
N LEU A 216 6.26 -5.32 -7.15
CA LEU A 216 5.29 -6.17 -6.48
C LEU A 216 4.56 -5.36 -5.40
N THR A 217 3.28 -5.10 -5.64
CA THR A 217 2.39 -4.42 -4.69
C THR A 217 1.48 -5.44 -4.02
N ILE A 218 1.53 -5.51 -2.69
CA ILE A 218 0.67 -6.39 -1.88
C ILE A 218 -0.12 -5.51 -0.92
N ASP A 219 -1.44 -5.49 -1.07
CA ASP A 219 -2.29 -4.61 -0.27
C ASP A 219 -3.75 -5.06 -0.25
N TYR A 220 -4.54 -4.52 0.69
CA TYR A 220 -5.98 -4.75 0.74
C TYR A 220 -6.68 -3.99 -0.38
N GLY A 221 -7.61 -4.64 -1.07
CA GLY A 221 -8.48 -3.95 -2.03
C GLY A 221 -8.99 -4.84 -3.12
N ASP A 222 -9.46 -4.25 -4.22
CA ASP A 222 -9.95 -5.00 -5.36
C ASP A 222 -9.98 -4.13 -6.64
N LEU A 223 -10.40 -4.74 -7.74
CA LEU A 223 -10.72 -4.04 -8.98
C LEU A 223 -12.06 -3.30 -8.85
N PHE A 224 -12.18 -2.17 -9.54
CA PHE A 224 -13.46 -1.55 -9.79
C PHE A 224 -14.28 -2.39 -10.81
N PRO A 225 -15.61 -2.58 -10.63
CA PRO A 225 -16.46 -2.02 -9.58
C PRO A 225 -16.57 -2.86 -8.30
N ALA A 226 -15.90 -4.02 -8.22
CA ALA A 226 -16.02 -4.95 -7.10
C ALA A 226 -15.63 -4.33 -5.75
N ILE A 227 -14.59 -3.48 -5.72
CA ILE A 227 -14.12 -2.80 -4.50
C ILE A 227 -15.21 -1.97 -3.79
N TYR A 228 -16.19 -1.45 -4.52
CA TYR A 228 -17.31 -0.67 -3.97
C TYR A 228 -18.65 -1.42 -3.96
N HIS A 229 -18.68 -2.66 -4.43
CA HIS A 229 -19.89 -3.46 -4.42
C HIS A 229 -20.36 -3.72 -2.98
N ARG A 230 -21.61 -3.35 -2.69
CA ARG A 230 -22.21 -3.44 -1.33
C ARG A 230 -21.42 -2.68 -0.25
N ARG A 231 -20.68 -1.65 -0.64
CA ARG A 231 -19.97 -0.75 0.29
C ARG A 231 -20.38 0.71 0.07
N PRO A 232 -21.63 1.09 0.44
CA PRO A 232 -22.16 2.45 0.25
C PRO A 232 -21.25 3.55 0.78
N THR A 233 -20.58 3.26 1.89
CA THR A 233 -19.80 4.22 2.67
C THR A 233 -18.31 4.20 2.32
N GLY A 234 -17.93 3.51 1.25
CA GLY A 234 -16.54 3.31 0.88
C GLY A 234 -15.87 2.23 1.72
N THR A 235 -14.55 2.31 1.81
CA THR A 235 -13.66 1.31 2.42
C THR A 235 -12.83 1.87 3.58
N LEU A 236 -12.87 3.20 3.74
CA LEU A 236 -12.16 3.93 4.77
C LEU A 236 -12.51 3.41 6.19
N ARG A 237 -11.47 3.10 6.96
CA ARG A 237 -11.58 2.59 8.33
C ARG A 237 -10.39 3.02 9.16
N ALA A 238 -10.54 2.95 10.47
CA ALA A 238 -9.45 3.18 11.40
C ALA A 238 -9.28 2.05 12.39
N TYR A 239 -8.05 1.86 12.89
CA TYR A 239 -7.72 0.87 13.89
C TYR A 239 -7.23 1.54 15.17
N LEU A 240 -7.98 1.35 16.25
CA LEU A 240 -7.64 1.85 17.58
C LEU A 240 -7.78 0.73 18.61
N HIS A 241 -6.70 0.36 19.30
CA HIS A 241 -6.72 -0.65 20.37
C HIS A 241 -7.56 -1.91 20.04
N HIS A 242 -7.28 -2.58 18.92
CA HIS A 242 -8.00 -3.78 18.48
C HIS A 242 -9.43 -3.57 17.97
N GLN A 243 -9.91 -2.33 17.87
CA GLN A 243 -11.23 -2.01 17.36
C GLN A 243 -11.12 -1.39 15.97
N THR A 244 -12.02 -1.82 15.08
CA THR A 244 -12.21 -1.19 13.77
C THR A 244 -13.26 -0.10 13.92
N LEU A 245 -12.89 1.14 13.62
CA LEU A 245 -13.76 2.30 13.64
C LEU A 245 -14.15 2.68 12.22
N THR A 246 -15.39 3.10 12.02
CA THR A 246 -15.92 3.52 10.70
C THR A 246 -16.79 4.77 10.83
N GLY A 247 -17.02 5.48 9.72
CA GLY A 247 -17.87 6.67 9.70
C GLY A 247 -17.37 7.79 10.64
N PRO A 248 -18.27 8.48 11.38
CA PRO A 248 -17.89 9.63 12.21
C PRO A 248 -16.86 9.34 13.32
N GLU A 249 -16.71 8.08 13.75
CA GLU A 249 -15.76 7.69 14.79
C GLU A 249 -14.30 7.92 14.37
N LEU A 250 -14.03 7.94 13.06
CA LEU A 250 -12.69 8.23 12.53
C LEU A 250 -12.19 9.59 13.01
N TYR A 251 -13.07 10.55 13.23
CA TYR A 251 -12.66 11.92 13.51
C TYR A 251 -12.29 12.17 14.98
N LEU A 252 -12.54 11.19 15.86
CA LEU A 252 -12.42 11.36 17.31
C LEU A 252 -10.99 11.23 17.83
N ASN A 253 -10.13 10.44 17.17
CA ASN A 253 -8.81 10.07 17.69
C ASN A 253 -7.67 10.42 16.72
N MET A 254 -7.75 11.59 16.08
CA MET A 254 -6.71 12.11 15.19
C MET A 254 -5.31 11.97 15.82
N GLY A 255 -4.36 11.35 15.10
CA GLY A 255 -2.99 11.11 15.58
C GLY A 255 -2.80 9.86 16.45
N ARG A 256 -3.88 9.20 16.88
CA ARG A 256 -3.83 8.08 17.85
C ARG A 256 -4.35 6.76 17.31
N GLN A 257 -4.84 6.73 16.09
CA GLN A 257 -5.34 5.55 15.40
C GLN A 257 -4.69 5.46 14.02
N ASP A 258 -4.57 4.24 13.52
CA ASP A 258 -4.23 4.00 12.13
C ASP A 258 -5.46 4.26 11.25
N ILE A 259 -5.31 4.84 10.07
CA ILE A 259 -6.41 5.15 9.16
C ILE A 259 -6.00 4.62 7.78
N THR A 260 -6.82 3.74 7.21
CA THR A 260 -6.53 3.12 5.92
C THR A 260 -7.76 3.10 5.01
N SER A 261 -7.52 3.01 3.71
CA SER A 261 -8.52 2.75 2.67
C SER A 261 -8.10 1.60 1.78
N ASP A 262 -9.04 0.81 1.29
CA ASP A 262 -8.71 -0.25 0.34
C ASP A 262 -8.20 0.35 -0.98
N VAL A 263 -7.19 -0.32 -1.54
CA VAL A 263 -6.55 0.06 -2.80
C VAL A 263 -7.44 -0.28 -3.99
N ASN A 264 -7.74 0.72 -4.81
CA ASN A 264 -8.34 0.50 -6.12
C ASN A 264 -7.28 0.02 -7.12
N PHE A 265 -7.17 -1.30 -7.31
CA PHE A 265 -6.18 -1.88 -8.21
C PHE A 265 -6.43 -1.56 -9.69
N SER A 266 -7.66 -1.20 -10.07
CA SER A 266 -7.94 -0.72 -11.43
C SER A 266 -7.20 0.59 -11.73
N ASP A 267 -7.09 1.47 -10.73
CA ASP A 267 -6.35 2.72 -10.86
C ASP A 267 -4.84 2.47 -10.96
N LEU A 268 -4.27 1.64 -10.08
CA LEU A 268 -2.84 1.28 -10.12
C LEU A 268 -2.44 0.69 -11.49
N ILE A 269 -3.26 -0.21 -12.03
CA ILE A 269 -3.06 -0.79 -13.36
C ILE A 269 -3.11 0.30 -14.44
N ALA A 270 -4.12 1.17 -14.42
CA ALA A 270 -4.27 2.25 -15.38
C ALA A 270 -3.10 3.25 -15.33
N TRP A 271 -2.65 3.63 -14.14
CA TRP A 271 -1.51 4.53 -13.94
C TRP A 271 -0.23 3.94 -14.47
N GLY A 272 0.07 2.68 -14.12
CA GLY A 272 1.24 1.98 -14.67
C GLY A 272 1.20 1.91 -16.19
N ASN A 273 0.06 1.56 -16.78
CA ASN A 273 -0.09 1.53 -18.24
C ASN A 273 0.16 2.92 -18.87
N SER A 274 -0.32 4.00 -18.24
CA SER A 274 -0.07 5.37 -18.70
C SER A 274 1.41 5.79 -18.65
N LEU A 275 2.17 5.16 -17.74
CA LEU A 275 3.62 5.30 -17.60
C LEU A 275 4.41 4.34 -18.52
N GLY A 276 3.72 3.55 -19.35
CA GLY A 276 4.31 2.57 -20.25
C GLY A 276 4.71 1.26 -19.57
N TRP A 277 4.24 1.00 -18.35
CA TRP A 277 4.46 -0.26 -17.64
C TRP A 277 3.43 -1.30 -18.07
N GLN A 278 3.76 -2.56 -17.84
CA GLN A 278 2.87 -3.69 -18.12
C GLN A 278 2.44 -4.36 -16.83
N ALA A 279 1.14 -4.43 -16.59
CA ALA A 279 0.57 -5.17 -15.47
C ALA A 279 0.41 -6.67 -15.81
N GLU A 280 0.85 -7.55 -14.93
CA GLU A 280 0.45 -8.95 -14.92
C GLU A 280 -0.99 -9.08 -14.36
N PRO A 281 -1.67 -10.23 -14.56
CA PRO A 281 -2.97 -10.47 -13.96
C PRO A 281 -2.95 -10.27 -12.44
N LEU A 282 -3.95 -9.55 -11.92
CA LEU A 282 -4.12 -9.36 -10.48
C LEU A 282 -4.43 -10.70 -9.82
N LEU A 283 -3.66 -11.04 -8.79
CA LEU A 283 -3.85 -12.25 -8.00
C LEU A 283 -4.39 -11.91 -6.62
N THR A 284 -5.05 -12.86 -5.97
CA THR A 284 -5.23 -12.84 -4.51
C THR A 284 -3.92 -13.22 -3.81
N GLN A 285 -3.75 -12.80 -2.56
CA GLN A 285 -2.62 -13.25 -1.74
C GLN A 285 -2.56 -14.77 -1.62
N ARG A 286 -3.73 -15.43 -1.47
CA ARG A 286 -3.81 -16.88 -1.44
C ARG A 286 -3.21 -17.50 -2.70
N GLU A 287 -3.61 -17.05 -3.89
CA GLU A 287 -3.06 -17.56 -5.16
C GLU A 287 -1.55 -17.33 -5.27
N PHE A 288 -1.06 -16.18 -4.80
CA PHE A 288 0.37 -15.87 -4.80
C PHE A 288 1.18 -16.76 -3.86
N LEU A 289 0.64 -17.10 -2.67
CA LEU A 289 1.35 -17.83 -1.61
C LEU A 289 1.16 -19.35 -1.67
N LEU A 290 0.03 -19.84 -2.20
CA LEU A 290 -0.27 -21.27 -2.34
C LEU A 290 0.89 -22.09 -2.92
N PRO A 291 1.61 -21.62 -3.95
CA PRO A 291 2.68 -22.40 -4.57
C PRO A 291 3.93 -22.60 -3.71
N VAL A 292 4.06 -21.89 -2.60
CA VAL A 292 5.15 -22.06 -1.60
C VAL A 292 4.63 -22.55 -0.25
N ALA A 293 3.32 -22.66 -0.08
CA ALA A 293 2.70 -23.08 1.16
C ALA A 293 3.02 -24.54 1.52
N SER A 294 3.23 -24.76 2.81
CA SER A 294 3.37 -26.10 3.40
C SER A 294 2.07 -26.90 3.26
N LYS A 295 2.18 -28.22 3.07
CA LYS A 295 1.01 -29.14 3.09
C LYS A 295 0.28 -29.16 4.43
N LYS A 296 0.95 -28.76 5.52
CA LYS A 296 0.40 -28.62 6.86
C LYS A 296 0.74 -27.21 7.35
N PRO A 297 -0.02 -26.18 6.93
CA PRO A 297 0.27 -24.80 7.28
C PRO A 297 0.18 -24.61 8.80
N SER A 298 1.03 -23.74 9.36
CA SER A 298 0.82 -23.26 10.72
C SER A 298 -0.47 -22.45 10.81
N ALA A 299 -0.96 -22.15 12.02
CA ALA A 299 -2.15 -21.30 12.18
C ALA A 299 -1.96 -19.91 11.53
N ALA A 300 -0.74 -19.36 11.61
CA ALA A 300 -0.37 -18.11 10.97
C ALA A 300 -0.40 -18.20 9.43
N ASP A 301 0.14 -19.28 8.86
CA ASP A 301 0.10 -19.51 7.41
C ASP A 301 -1.34 -19.75 6.93
N ALA A 302 -2.13 -20.50 7.70
CA ALA A 302 -3.53 -20.77 7.38
C ALA A 302 -4.36 -19.48 7.34
N PHE A 303 -4.10 -18.55 8.26
CA PHE A 303 -4.71 -17.22 8.26
C PHE A 303 -4.39 -16.44 6.97
N LEU A 304 -3.12 -16.39 6.55
CA LEU A 304 -2.72 -15.69 5.32
C LEU A 304 -3.30 -16.33 4.04
N LEU A 305 -3.68 -17.60 4.11
CA LEU A 305 -4.27 -18.37 3.01
C LEU A 305 -5.80 -18.45 3.09
N GLU A 306 -6.45 -17.84 4.07
CA GLU A 306 -7.89 -18.01 4.30
C GLU A 306 -8.73 -17.48 3.12
N GLU A 307 -9.58 -18.35 2.54
CA GLU A 307 -10.36 -18.06 1.34
C GLU A 307 -11.47 -17.02 1.58
N PHE A 308 -12.01 -16.96 2.80
CA PHE A 308 -13.01 -15.98 3.21
C PHE A 308 -12.44 -14.99 4.24
N GLY A 309 -11.16 -14.65 4.09
CA GLY A 309 -10.42 -13.80 5.01
C GLY A 309 -9.25 -13.09 4.34
N ALA A 310 -8.11 -13.03 5.03
CA ALA A 310 -6.94 -12.30 4.54
C ALA A 310 -6.44 -12.80 3.18
N GLY A 311 -6.59 -14.09 2.87
CA GLY A 311 -6.11 -14.66 1.61
C GLY A 311 -6.77 -14.10 0.36
N THR A 312 -8.01 -13.61 0.42
CA THR A 312 -8.72 -13.03 -0.73
C THR A 312 -8.95 -11.52 -0.63
N ALA A 313 -8.91 -10.98 0.60
CA ALA A 313 -8.97 -9.54 0.85
C ALA A 313 -7.71 -8.80 0.36
N PHE A 314 -6.54 -9.42 0.51
CA PHE A 314 -5.31 -8.93 -0.09
C PHE A 314 -5.20 -9.32 -1.55
N LYS A 315 -4.73 -8.37 -2.36
CA LYS A 315 -4.36 -8.61 -3.75
C LYS A 315 -2.86 -8.42 -3.93
N VAL A 316 -2.36 -9.03 -4.99
CA VAL A 316 -0.97 -8.99 -5.41
C VAL A 316 -0.94 -8.55 -6.87
N LEU A 317 -0.36 -7.38 -7.10
CA LEU A 317 -0.17 -6.82 -8.44
C LEU A 317 1.32 -6.80 -8.77
N VAL A 318 1.67 -7.32 -9.95
CA VAL A 318 3.00 -7.16 -10.54
C VAL A 318 2.91 -6.19 -11.70
N GLN A 319 3.73 -5.14 -11.70
CA GLN A 319 3.92 -4.24 -12.82
C GLN A 319 5.37 -4.28 -13.29
N LYS A 320 5.61 -4.19 -14.59
CA LYS A 320 6.94 -4.29 -15.19
C LYS A 320 7.29 -3.02 -15.96
N ALA A 321 8.48 -2.51 -15.73
CA ALA A 321 9.08 -1.43 -16.50
C ALA A 321 10.22 -1.96 -17.37
N GLY A 322 10.43 -1.32 -18.52
CA GLY A 322 11.45 -1.70 -19.51
C GLY A 322 10.86 -2.40 -20.74
N PRO A 323 11.68 -2.67 -21.77
CA PRO A 323 11.21 -3.29 -23.01
C PRO A 323 10.64 -4.68 -22.72
N SER A 324 9.44 -4.95 -23.23
CA SER A 324 8.86 -6.29 -23.23
C SER A 324 9.85 -7.26 -23.83
N SER A 325 10.29 -8.24 -23.04
CA SER A 325 11.05 -9.36 -23.57
C SER A 325 10.09 -10.20 -24.41
N PHE A 326 10.03 -9.92 -25.71
CA PHE A 326 9.31 -10.74 -26.69
C PHE A 326 10.06 -12.05 -26.96
#